data_AF-F0XZ51-F1
#
_entry.id   AF-F0XZ51-F1
#
_cell.length_a   1.000
_cell.length_b   1.000
_cell.length_c   1.000
_cell.angle_alpha   90.00
_cell.angle_beta   90.00
_cell.angle_gamma   90.00
#
_symmetry.space_group_name_H-M   'P 1'
#
loop_
_entity.id
_entity.type
_entity.pdbx_description
1 polymer ?
#
loop_
_entity_poly.entity_id
_entity_poly.type
_entity_poly.pdbx_seq_one_letter_code
_entity_poly.pdbx_strand_id
1 'polypeptide(L)'
;MSGYDPKKVYIGGCTSATEEALSATFQHYGTIDRLWVAKSPPGFAFVWFGDERDAADAVAGLDGTEIGPDRVTVAIAKGKGDRAPRDGPGSGRA
;
A
#
# COMPACT_ATOMS: atom_id res chain seq x y z
N MET A 1 20.35 6.95 -5.10
CA MET A 1 18.97 7.24 -5.56
C MET A 1 18.08 6.17 -4.96
N SER A 2 17.31 6.53 -3.93
CA SER A 2 16.49 5.57 -3.18
C SER A 2 15.39 5.02 -4.09
N GLY A 3 15.40 3.71 -4.34
CA GLY A 3 14.28 2.97 -4.94
C GLY A 3 13.13 2.76 -3.94
N TYR A 4 12.79 3.80 -3.20
CA TYR A 4 11.68 3.84 -2.26
C TYR A 4 10.52 4.49 -3.01
N ASP A 5 9.48 3.71 -3.32
CA ASP A 5 8.22 4.20 -3.88
C ASP A 5 7.19 4.29 -2.74
N PRO A 6 7.20 5.35 -1.90
CA PRO A 6 6.25 5.50 -0.81
C PRO A 6 4.79 5.58 -1.27
N LYS A 7 4.62 5.88 -2.54
CA LYS A 7 3.36 5.96 -3.25
C LYS A 7 2.75 4.61 -3.61
N LYS A 8 3.46 3.50 -3.41
CA LYS A 8 2.91 2.17 -3.72
C LYS A 8 2.08 1.67 -2.55
N VAL A 9 0.86 1.23 -2.82
CA VAL A 9 -0.11 0.67 -1.88
C VAL A 9 -0.41 -0.77 -2.29
N TYR A 10 -0.45 -1.65 -1.31
CA TYR A 10 -0.85 -3.04 -1.41
C TYR A 10 -2.25 -3.22 -0.83
N ILE A 11 -3.08 -3.98 -1.53
CA ILE A 11 -4.40 -4.38 -1.09
C ILE A 11 -4.44 -5.90 -1.07
N GLY A 12 -4.81 -6.47 0.07
CA GLY A 12 -5.01 -7.91 0.25
C GLY A 12 -6.38 -8.22 0.85
N GLY A 13 -6.85 -9.45 0.66
CA GLY A 13 -8.16 -9.87 1.15
C GLY A 13 -9.33 -9.36 0.31
N CYS A 14 -9.06 -8.90 -0.90
CA CYS A 14 -10.07 -8.34 -1.80
C CYS A 14 -10.62 -9.41 -2.75
N THR A 15 -11.15 -10.52 -2.23
CA THR A 15 -11.61 -11.68 -3.02
C THR A 15 -12.65 -11.29 -4.08
N SER A 16 -13.50 -10.32 -3.75
CA SER A 16 -14.57 -9.81 -4.63
C SER A 16 -14.32 -8.38 -5.13
N ALA A 17 -13.23 -7.71 -4.75
CA ALA A 17 -13.01 -6.32 -5.19
C ALA A 17 -12.35 -6.29 -6.57
N THR A 18 -12.90 -5.46 -7.46
CA THR A 18 -12.40 -5.26 -8.82
C THR A 18 -11.48 -4.05 -8.91
N GLU A 19 -10.71 -3.97 -10.00
CA GLU A 19 -9.88 -2.80 -10.34
C GLU A 19 -10.69 -1.50 -10.27
N GLU A 20 -11.90 -1.52 -10.81
CA GLU A 20 -12.80 -0.36 -10.89
C GLU A 20 -13.30 0.07 -9.50
N ALA A 21 -13.61 -0.88 -8.62
CA ALA A 21 -14.04 -0.58 -7.26
C ALA A 21 -12.89 0.01 -6.45
N LEU A 22 -11.69 -0.57 -6.58
CA LEU A 22 -10.49 -0.07 -5.94
C LEU A 22 -10.15 1.32 -6.48
N SER A 23 -10.08 1.51 -7.79
CA SER A 23 -9.79 2.83 -8.36
C SER A 23 -10.79 3.88 -7.90
N ALA A 24 -12.09 3.60 -7.93
CA ALA A 24 -13.14 4.52 -7.50
C ALA A 24 -13.06 4.86 -6.00
N THR A 25 -12.67 3.91 -5.16
CA THR A 25 -12.53 4.13 -3.72
C THR A 25 -11.25 4.89 -3.41
N PHE A 26 -10.12 4.47 -3.98
CA PHE A 26 -8.81 5.08 -3.74
C PHE A 26 -8.68 6.46 -4.39
N GLN A 27 -9.34 6.71 -5.54
CA GLN A 27 -9.34 8.03 -6.19
C GLN A 27 -10.07 9.10 -5.37
N HIS A 28 -10.94 8.67 -4.44
CA HIS A 28 -11.63 9.58 -3.53
C HIS A 28 -10.67 10.20 -2.51
N TYR A 29 -9.63 9.45 -2.12
CA TYR A 29 -8.62 9.90 -1.16
C TYR A 29 -7.47 10.65 -1.84
N GLY A 30 -7.12 10.30 -3.07
CA GLY A 30 -6.11 11.04 -3.82
C GLY A 30 -5.86 10.51 -5.22
N THR A 31 -4.85 11.05 -5.90
CA THR A 31 -4.66 10.75 -7.32
C THR A 31 -3.94 9.42 -7.52
N ILE A 32 -4.55 8.51 -8.28
CA ILE A 32 -3.96 7.23 -8.67
C ILE A 32 -3.18 7.39 -9.98
N ASP A 33 -1.89 7.09 -9.94
CA ASP A 33 -0.98 7.09 -11.08
C ASP A 33 -1.06 5.76 -11.86
N ARG A 34 -1.16 4.64 -11.14
CA ARG A 34 -1.28 3.31 -11.75
C ARG A 34 -2.06 2.36 -10.84
N LEU A 35 -2.91 1.53 -11.43
CA LEU A 35 -3.55 0.41 -10.74
C LEU A 35 -3.18 -0.90 -11.41
N TRP A 36 -2.90 -1.93 -10.61
CA TRP A 36 -2.65 -3.28 -11.08
C TRP A 36 -3.34 -4.29 -10.18
N VAL A 37 -4.26 -5.08 -10.73
CA VAL A 37 -4.92 -6.17 -10.00
C VAL A 37 -4.24 -7.50 -10.29
N ALA A 38 -3.84 -8.21 -9.23
CA ALA A 38 -3.26 -9.54 -9.35
C ALA A 38 -4.37 -10.56 -9.64
N LYS A 39 -4.20 -11.35 -10.70
CA LYS A 39 -5.13 -12.44 -11.07
C LYS A 39 -4.69 -13.82 -10.53
N SER A 40 -3.58 -13.89 -9.79
CA SER A 40 -3.04 -15.11 -9.16
C SER A 40 -2.09 -14.74 -8.03
N PRO A 41 -2.36 -15.09 -6.76
CA PRO A 41 -3.57 -15.67 -6.19
C PRO A 41 -4.77 -14.68 -6.20
N PRO A 42 -6.02 -15.15 -6.13
CA PRO A 42 -7.18 -14.27 -6.06
C PRO A 42 -7.17 -13.44 -4.77
N GLY A 43 -7.52 -12.16 -4.85
CA GLY A 43 -7.68 -11.29 -3.69
C GLY A 43 -6.51 -10.34 -3.39
N PHE A 44 -5.69 -9.99 -4.39
CA PHE A 44 -4.63 -9.00 -4.24
C PHE A 44 -4.64 -7.94 -5.34
N ALA A 45 -4.31 -6.70 -4.96
CA ALA A 45 -4.13 -5.60 -5.89
C ALA A 45 -3.01 -4.65 -5.41
N PHE A 46 -2.50 -3.87 -6.34
CA PHE A 46 -1.50 -2.84 -6.09
C PHE A 46 -1.94 -1.53 -6.75
N VAL A 47 -1.76 -0.44 -6.01
CA VAL A 47 -2.06 0.93 -6.46
C VAL A 47 -0.78 1.75 -6.32
N TRP A 48 -0.49 2.62 -7.29
CA TRP A 48 0.52 3.66 -7.20
C TRP A 48 -0.20 5.00 -7.15
N PHE A 49 0.07 5.77 -6.11
CA PHE A 49 -0.42 7.12 -5.93
C PHE A 49 0.51 8.16 -6.57
N GLY A 50 -0.02 9.36 -6.77
CA GLY A 50 0.78 10.54 -7.10
C GLY A 50 1.59 11.04 -5.91
N ASP A 51 1.04 10.94 -4.69
CA ASP A 51 1.63 11.46 -3.46
C ASP A 51 1.66 10.41 -2.33
N GLU A 52 2.65 10.49 -1.45
CA GLU A 52 2.76 9.63 -0.26
C GLU A 52 1.66 9.95 0.76
N ARG A 53 1.29 11.23 0.89
CA ARG A 53 0.30 11.69 1.87
C ARG A 53 -1.07 11.09 1.57
N ASP A 54 -1.48 11.21 0.31
CA ASP A 54 -2.71 10.63 -0.21
C ASP A 54 -2.76 9.11 -0.01
N ALA A 55 -1.63 8.43 -0.30
CA ALA A 55 -1.51 7.00 -0.10
C ALA A 55 -1.67 6.62 1.38
N ALA A 56 -1.05 7.39 2.29
CA ALA A 56 -1.10 7.13 3.72
C ALA A 56 -2.51 7.33 4.31
N ASP A 57 -3.20 8.40 3.91
CA ASP A 57 -4.60 8.65 4.30
C ASP A 57 -5.53 7.56 3.77
N ALA A 58 -5.37 7.18 2.50
CA ALA A 58 -6.18 6.11 1.91
C ALA A 58 -5.94 4.77 2.60
N VAL A 59 -4.68 4.45 2.92
CA VAL A 59 -4.31 3.26 3.68
C VAL A 59 -4.93 3.30 5.07
N ALA A 60 -4.77 4.39 5.82
CA ALA A 60 -5.29 4.48 7.19
C ALA A 60 -6.83 4.43 7.24
N GLY A 61 -7.52 4.96 6.22
CA GLY A 61 -8.98 4.96 6.13
C GLY A 61 -9.58 3.64 5.62
N LEU A 62 -8.83 2.89 4.80
CA LEU A 62 -9.33 1.65 4.18
C LEU A 62 -8.70 0.37 4.76
N ASP A 63 -7.61 0.48 5.52
CA ASP A 63 -6.96 -0.66 6.16
C ASP A 63 -7.87 -1.31 7.20
N GLY A 64 -8.07 -2.62 7.05
CA GLY A 64 -8.88 -3.41 7.96
C GLY A 64 -10.38 -3.17 7.85
N THR A 65 -10.82 -2.47 6.80
CA THR A 65 -12.25 -2.26 6.49
C THR A 65 -12.88 -3.55 5.94
N GLU A 66 -14.18 -3.68 6.16
CA GLU A 66 -14.97 -4.80 5.66
C GLU A 66 -15.71 -4.34 4.41
N ILE A 67 -15.30 -4.84 3.23
CA ILE A 67 -16.02 -4.59 1.98
C ILE A 67 -16.90 -5.81 1.71
N GLY A 68 -18.16 -5.73 2.16
CA GLY A 68 -19.10 -6.85 2.10
C GLY A 68 -18.81 -7.90 3.19
N PRO A 69 -18.64 -9.20 2.84
CA PRO A 69 -18.28 -10.26 3.80
C PRO A 69 -16.76 -10.45 3.97
N ASP A 70 -15.94 -9.82 3.13
CA ASP A 70 -14.49 -9.99 3.11
C ASP A 70 -13.79 -8.80 3.77
N ARG A 71 -12.74 -9.10 4.54
CA ARG A 71 -11.90 -8.09 5.20
C ARG A 71 -10.76 -7.70 4.28
N VAL A 72 -10.76 -6.45 3.82
CA VAL A 72 -9.66 -5.90 3.05
C VAL A 72 -8.58 -5.34 3.98
N THR A 73 -7.34 -5.63 3.64
CA THR A 73 -6.15 -5.09 4.28
C THR A 73 -5.46 -4.19 3.28
N VAL A 74 -5.19 -2.96 3.68
CA VAL A 74 -4.57 -1.96 2.81
C VAL A 74 -3.29 -1.52 3.51
N ALA A 75 -2.17 -1.52 2.81
CA ALA A 75 -0.89 -1.15 3.42
C ALA A 75 -0.04 -0.39 2.42
N ILE A 76 0.75 0.58 2.90
CA ILE A 76 1.82 1.15 2.09
C ILE A 76 2.79 0.01 1.76
N ALA A 77 2.93 -0.29 0.47
CA ALA A 77 3.87 -1.27 -0.04
C ALA A 77 5.27 -0.71 0.15
N LYS A 78 5.82 -0.96 1.33
CA LYS A 78 7.20 -0.62 1.65
C LYS A 78 8.11 -1.33 0.65
N GLY A 79 8.64 -0.57 -0.31
CA GLY A 79 9.73 -1.03 -1.15
C GLY A 79 10.79 -1.66 -0.24
N LYS A 80 11.38 -2.76 -0.68
CA LYS A 80 12.45 -3.47 0.05
C LYS A 80 13.71 -2.59 0.04
N GLY A 81 13.67 -1.47 0.75
CA GLY A 81 14.65 -0.39 0.74
C GLY A 81 14.98 0.13 2.14
N ASP A 82 14.08 -0.05 3.11
CA ASP A 82 14.33 0.34 4.50
C ASP A 82 14.08 -0.84 5.44
N ARG A 83 14.92 -1.87 5.31
CA ARG A 83 15.66 -2.20 6.53
C ARG A 83 16.47 -0.93 6.79
N ALA A 84 15.96 -0.06 7.65
CA ALA A 84 16.81 0.93 8.28
C ALA A 84 18.13 0.23 8.61
N PRO A 85 19.31 0.81 8.35
CA PRO A 85 20.47 0.37 9.10
C PRO A 85 20.00 0.40 10.55
N ARG A 86 19.94 -0.76 11.19
CA ARG A 86 19.68 -0.83 12.62
C ARG A 86 20.72 0.11 13.20
N ASP A 87 20.29 1.28 13.65
CA ASP A 87 20.99 2.12 14.61
C ASP A 87 21.29 1.23 15.81
N GLY A 88 22.35 0.44 15.69
CA GLY A 88 23.07 -0.09 16.81
C GLY A 88 24.00 1.03 17.24
N PRO A 89 23.93 1.53 18.48
CA PRO A 89 25.02 2.30 19.04
C PRO A 89 26.26 1.39 19.12
N GLY A 90 27.01 1.33 18.02
CA GLY A 90 28.28 0.63 17.90
C GLY A 90 29.36 1.43 18.61
N SER A 91 29.35 1.36 19.94
CA SER A 91 30.56 1.35 20.79
C SER A 91 31.75 2.13 20.23
N GLY A 92 31.73 3.46 20.40
CA GLY A 92 32.97 4.20 20.58
C GLY A 92 33.63 3.68 21.86
N ARG A 93 34.67 2.87 21.71
CA ARG A 93 35.51 2.40 22.82
C ARG A 93 36.96 2.67 22.46
N ALA A 94 37.51 3.63 23.21
CA ALA A 94 38.90 3.85 23.64
C ALA A 94 40.03 3.65 22.62
#